data_AF-A0A7W8CF52-F1
#
_entry.id   AF-A0A7W8CF52-F1
#
_cell.length_a   1.000
_cell.length_b   1.000
_cell.length_c   1.000
_cell.angle_alpha   90.00
_cell.angle_beta   90.00
_cell.angle_gamma   90.00
#
_symmetry.space_group_name_H-M   'P 1'
#
loop_
_entity.id
_entity.type
_entity.pdbx_description
1 polymer ?
#
loop_
_entity_poly.entity_id
_entity_poly.type
_entity_poly.pdbx_seq_one_letter_code
_entity_poly.pdbx_strand_id
1 'polypeptide(L)'
;MTEALSLPEVVDTLVEMDLVDLDSNGPWPGEPDDSDVYEPDWTQIHPKDSDMGASLDWAPGRPNVYDEIRERANGGFLVPPPDVLDALAWYTPIHYFGLGSAIYIRESAVFDVAATILNRLPEPEREVHDNVDGASRAAMSVLYLHEAYHHKIESLAIRFEIVERTRRYIPYSKAVYIPLIQQGSDDVLEEALACAEMYRRFKTENLYRRGVPKPVREATLAMLTEWFRTLPPSYREAGRYLYDRTFDQAQRGLMSQVHEAAAEPKRTAGEWSLAPHLCRGLFDCQRITHVLVPKGQEPILPWIGHTPALPSVSSRKAIQHLENRGWKVDPGRGKGSHIRLKHVGKQPLTIPANRESLSPPVLKSVAYALGVQLADLAF
;
A
#
# COMPACT_ATOMS: atom_id res chain seq x y z
N MET A 1 -23.33 -9.35 -11.81
CA MET A 1 -22.19 -8.79 -11.06
C MET A 1 -20.97 -9.06 -11.89
N THR A 2 -20.31 -8.03 -12.43
CA THR A 2 -19.01 -8.19 -13.08
C THR A 2 -17.99 -8.60 -12.01
N GLU A 3 -17.20 -9.64 -12.27
CA GLU A 3 -16.09 -10.01 -11.38
C GLU A 3 -15.16 -8.81 -11.18
N ALA A 4 -14.65 -8.65 -9.96
CA ALA A 4 -13.67 -7.62 -9.68
C ALA A 4 -12.37 -7.93 -10.44
N LEU A 5 -11.83 -6.94 -11.16
CA LEU A 5 -10.54 -7.04 -11.83
C LEU A 5 -9.47 -7.57 -10.88
N SER A 6 -8.70 -8.54 -11.34
CA SER A 6 -7.57 -9.09 -10.59
C SER A 6 -6.25 -8.44 -11.03
N LEU A 7 -5.27 -8.37 -10.11
CA LEU A 7 -3.92 -7.87 -10.43
C LEU A 7 -3.28 -8.62 -11.62
N PRO A 8 -3.38 -9.97 -11.74
CA PRO A 8 -2.84 -10.67 -12.90
C PRO A 8 -3.44 -10.22 -14.24
N GLU A 9 -4.75 -10.03 -14.32
CA GLU A 9 -5.40 -9.56 -15.55
C GLU A 9 -4.94 -8.15 -15.95
N VAL A 10 -4.77 -7.26 -14.96
CA VAL A 10 -4.25 -5.91 -15.19
C VAL A 10 -2.82 -5.98 -15.72
N VAL A 11 -1.94 -6.73 -15.04
CA VAL A 11 -0.52 -6.87 -15.41
C VAL A 11 -0.37 -7.46 -16.81
N ASP A 12 -1.07 -8.55 -17.11
CA ASP A 12 -1.01 -9.19 -18.42
C ASP A 12 -1.46 -8.23 -19.54
N THR A 13 -2.54 -7.47 -19.30
CA THR A 13 -3.02 -6.46 -20.25
C THR A 13 -1.96 -5.38 -20.51
N LEU A 14 -1.36 -4.82 -19.45
CA LEU A 14 -0.37 -3.75 -19.59
C LEU A 14 0.93 -4.25 -20.24
N VAL A 15 1.36 -5.48 -19.94
CA VAL A 15 2.51 -6.13 -20.59
C VAL A 15 2.24 -6.33 -22.09
N GLU A 16 1.05 -6.81 -22.44
CA GLU A 16 0.67 -7.02 -23.86
C GLU A 16 0.58 -5.73 -24.65
N MET A 17 0.21 -4.64 -24.00
CA MET A 17 0.17 -3.29 -24.60
C MET A 17 1.51 -2.55 -24.54
N ASP A 18 2.56 -3.17 -24.00
CA ASP A 18 3.88 -2.56 -23.79
C ASP A 18 3.84 -1.25 -22.98
N LEU A 19 3.01 -1.22 -21.94
CA LEU A 19 2.79 -0.04 -21.11
C LEU A 19 3.65 -0.02 -19.83
N VAL A 20 4.32 -1.12 -19.50
CA VAL A 20 5.14 -1.27 -18.28
C VAL A 20 6.64 -1.07 -18.54
N ASP A 21 7.40 -0.80 -17.47
CA ASP A 21 8.86 -0.71 -17.41
C ASP A 21 9.38 -1.59 -16.28
N LEU A 22 9.17 -2.90 -16.46
CA LEU A 22 9.51 -3.89 -15.45
C LEU A 22 11.03 -4.09 -15.28
N ASP A 23 11.83 -3.60 -16.23
CA ASP A 23 13.29 -3.69 -16.21
C ASP A 23 13.94 -2.64 -15.30
N SER A 24 13.17 -1.62 -14.90
CA SER A 24 13.58 -0.60 -13.94
C SER A 24 13.32 -1.06 -12.51
N ASN A 25 14.15 -0.63 -11.56
CA ASN A 25 13.90 -0.85 -10.13
C ASN A 25 12.74 -0.01 -9.57
N GLY A 26 12.20 0.92 -10.38
CA GLY A 26 11.21 1.88 -9.91
C GLY A 26 11.79 2.90 -8.93
N PRO A 27 10.95 3.84 -8.43
CA PRO A 27 11.38 4.85 -7.46
C PRO A 27 11.41 4.35 -6.01
N TRP A 28 10.80 3.20 -5.74
CA TRP A 28 10.54 2.70 -4.40
C TRP A 28 11.40 1.49 -4.05
N PRO A 29 11.71 1.29 -2.75
CA PRO A 29 12.23 0.01 -2.30
C PRO A 29 11.24 -1.09 -2.70
N GLY A 30 11.76 -2.21 -3.22
CA GLY A 30 10.93 -3.37 -3.53
C GLY A 30 10.40 -4.05 -2.26
N GLU A 31 10.19 -5.36 -2.34
CA GLU A 31 10.05 -6.16 -1.13
C GLU A 31 11.36 -6.11 -0.32
N PRO A 32 11.32 -5.86 1.00
CA PRO A 32 12.53 -5.76 1.80
C PRO A 32 13.04 -7.15 2.20
N ASP A 33 14.31 -7.42 1.92
CA ASP A 33 14.94 -8.72 2.16
C ASP A 33 15.20 -9.02 3.66
N ASP A 34 14.99 -8.06 4.55
CA ASP A 34 15.25 -8.16 5.99
C ASP A 34 14.00 -8.46 6.83
N SER A 35 12.85 -8.66 6.18
CA SER A 35 11.55 -8.77 6.85
C SER A 35 10.81 -10.05 6.46
N ASP A 36 10.10 -10.62 7.43
CA ASP A 36 9.05 -11.60 7.23
C ASP A 36 7.73 -10.89 6.90
N VAL A 37 6.96 -11.46 5.98
CA VAL A 37 5.78 -10.80 5.39
C VAL A 37 4.49 -11.49 5.83
N TYR A 38 3.58 -10.71 6.41
CA TYR A 38 2.31 -11.19 6.94
C TYR A 38 1.11 -10.55 6.23
N GLU A 39 0.01 -11.30 6.18
CA GLU A 39 -1.28 -10.77 5.72
C GLU A 39 -2.03 -10.14 6.91
N PRO A 40 -2.46 -8.87 6.81
CA PRO A 40 -3.35 -8.28 7.79
C PRO A 40 -4.75 -8.87 7.71
N ASP A 41 -5.34 -9.17 8.87
CA ASP A 41 -6.77 -9.47 8.98
C ASP A 41 -7.58 -8.17 9.00
N TRP A 42 -8.02 -7.75 7.82
CA TRP A 42 -8.87 -6.57 7.64
C TRP A 42 -10.21 -6.65 8.39
N THR A 43 -10.68 -7.86 8.72
CA THR A 43 -11.90 -8.00 9.52
C THR A 43 -11.66 -7.68 10.99
N GLN A 44 -10.42 -7.72 11.47
CA GLN A 44 -10.09 -7.27 12.83
C GLN A 44 -9.65 -5.81 12.87
N ILE A 45 -9.08 -5.29 11.76
CA ILE A 45 -8.74 -3.87 11.61
C ILE A 45 -10.02 -3.03 11.44
N HIS A 46 -10.96 -3.49 10.62
CA HIS A 46 -12.26 -2.84 10.35
C HIS A 46 -13.44 -3.75 10.76
N PRO A 47 -13.58 -4.09 12.05
CA PRO A 47 -14.51 -5.11 12.55
C PRO A 47 -15.95 -4.75 12.30
N LYS A 48 -16.80 -5.68 11.85
CA LYS A 48 -18.22 -5.38 11.63
C LYS A 48 -18.92 -5.03 12.94
N ASP A 49 -20.08 -4.38 12.85
CA ASP A 49 -20.86 -4.00 14.03
C ASP A 49 -21.25 -5.24 14.89
N SER A 50 -21.40 -6.41 14.28
CA SER A 50 -21.65 -7.69 14.95
C SER A 50 -20.45 -8.24 15.73
N ASP A 51 -19.25 -7.79 15.39
CA ASP A 51 -17.98 -8.32 15.89
C ASP A 51 -17.37 -7.38 16.95
N MET A 52 -18.01 -6.23 17.19
CA MET A 52 -17.62 -5.26 18.20
C MET A 52 -17.88 -5.81 19.60
N GLY A 53 -16.84 -6.33 20.26
CA GLY A 53 -16.88 -6.90 21.59
C GLY A 53 -16.29 -8.31 21.69
N ALA A 54 -15.96 -8.95 20.57
CA ALA A 54 -15.03 -10.06 20.59
C ALA A 54 -13.66 -9.52 21.03
N SER A 55 -13.20 -9.96 22.21
CA SER A 55 -11.79 -9.77 22.57
C SER A 55 -10.97 -10.37 21.44
N LEU A 56 -9.95 -9.65 20.99
CA LEU A 56 -8.90 -10.28 20.21
C LEU A 56 -8.40 -11.45 21.07
N ASP A 57 -8.51 -12.69 20.60
CA ASP A 57 -8.10 -13.85 21.40
C ASP A 57 -6.58 -13.80 21.57
N TRP A 58 -6.14 -13.32 22.72
CA TRP A 58 -4.74 -13.19 23.07
C TRP A 58 -4.19 -14.57 23.42
N ALA A 59 -3.33 -15.12 22.55
CA ALA A 59 -2.57 -16.30 22.92
C ALA A 59 -1.67 -15.96 24.12
N PRO A 60 -1.80 -16.65 25.27
CA PRO A 60 -0.96 -16.38 26.42
C PRO A 60 0.52 -16.64 26.08
N GLY A 61 1.39 -15.64 26.32
CA GLY A 61 2.84 -15.76 26.14
C GLY A 61 3.46 -14.97 24.97
N ARG A 62 2.67 -14.25 24.16
CA ARG A 62 3.21 -13.30 23.17
C ARG A 62 3.54 -11.94 23.79
N PRO A 63 4.51 -11.18 23.24
CA PRO A 63 4.70 -9.77 23.59
C PRO A 63 3.36 -9.06 23.46
N ASN A 64 3.02 -8.28 24.48
CA ASN A 64 1.70 -7.67 24.55
C ASN A 64 1.70 -6.35 23.78
N VAL A 65 0.80 -6.20 22.82
CA VAL A 65 0.62 -4.97 22.03
C VAL A 65 0.48 -3.73 22.93
N TYR A 66 -0.15 -3.90 24.10
CA TYR A 66 -0.33 -2.84 25.08
C TYR A 66 1.00 -2.37 25.65
N ASP A 67 1.89 -3.31 25.99
CA ASP A 67 3.19 -3.00 26.57
C ASP A 67 4.07 -2.29 25.53
N GLU A 68 4.13 -2.79 24.29
CA GLU A 68 4.91 -2.19 23.21
C GLU A 68 4.47 -0.75 22.91
N ILE A 69 3.16 -0.51 22.74
CA ILE A 69 2.64 0.83 22.46
C ILE A 69 2.87 1.75 23.66
N ARG A 70 2.69 1.25 24.89
CA ARG A 70 2.89 2.01 26.12
C ARG A 70 4.35 2.40 26.32
N GLU A 71 5.28 1.47 26.10
CA GLU A 71 6.72 1.73 26.21
C GLU A 71 7.14 2.84 25.25
N ARG A 72 6.68 2.79 23.99
CA ARG A 72 6.94 3.87 23.01
C ARG A 72 6.29 5.19 23.41
N ALA A 73 5.04 5.15 23.89
CA ALA A 73 4.33 6.35 24.34
C ALA A 73 5.04 7.03 25.52
N ASN A 74 5.48 6.24 26.50
CA ASN A 74 6.21 6.70 27.69
C ASN A 74 7.65 7.11 27.40
N GLY A 75 8.27 6.55 26.37
CA GLY A 75 9.59 6.95 25.87
C GLY A 75 9.63 8.38 25.32
N GLY A 76 8.49 9.08 25.31
CA GLY A 76 8.39 10.43 24.79
C GLY A 76 8.55 10.46 23.28
N PHE A 77 8.13 9.39 22.60
CA PHE A 77 8.15 9.32 21.14
C PHE A 77 7.37 10.52 20.58
N LEU A 78 8.13 11.48 20.08
CA LEU A 78 7.64 12.58 19.27
C LEU A 78 7.47 12.03 17.87
N VAL A 79 6.48 12.61 17.16
CA VAL A 79 6.15 12.37 15.75
C VAL A 79 7.29 11.68 15.00
N PRO A 80 7.04 10.54 14.32
CA PRO A 80 8.11 9.73 13.71
C PRO A 80 9.12 10.61 13.00
N PRO A 81 10.44 10.35 13.18
CA PRO A 81 11.47 11.17 12.54
C PRO A 81 11.17 11.30 11.04
N PRO A 82 11.53 12.43 10.41
CA PRO A 82 11.21 12.75 9.02
C PRO A 82 11.80 11.79 7.98
N ASP A 83 12.51 10.75 8.43
CA ASP A 83 12.82 9.53 7.71
C ASP A 83 11.51 9.07 7.04
N VAL A 84 11.42 9.35 5.74
CA VAL A 84 10.22 9.63 4.93
C VAL A 84 9.01 8.75 5.27
N LEU A 85 7.78 9.24 5.10
CA LEU A 85 6.58 8.38 5.24
C LEU A 85 6.73 7.04 4.47
N ASP A 86 7.42 7.10 3.32
CA ASP A 86 7.85 5.98 2.48
C ASP A 86 8.75 4.93 3.18
N ALA A 87 9.35 5.27 4.33
CA ALA A 87 10.11 4.38 5.20
C ALA A 87 9.20 3.61 6.18
N LEU A 88 8.02 4.16 6.49
CA LEU A 88 7.01 3.58 7.37
C LEU A 88 6.08 2.62 6.62
N ALA A 89 5.67 3.04 5.43
CA ALA A 89 4.85 2.27 4.50
C ALA A 89 5.18 2.69 3.06
N TRP A 90 4.97 1.82 2.08
CA TRP A 90 5.16 2.20 0.68
C TRP A 90 4.32 1.34 -0.27
N TYR A 91 3.91 1.96 -1.38
CA TYR A 91 3.30 1.31 -2.51
C TYR A 91 4.34 0.97 -3.60
N THR A 92 4.32 -0.28 -4.08
CA THR A 92 5.10 -0.72 -5.24
C THR A 92 4.22 -0.71 -6.51
N PRO A 93 4.44 0.21 -7.48
CA PRO A 93 3.54 0.39 -8.62
C PRO A 93 3.57 -0.77 -9.61
N ILE A 94 2.41 -1.11 -10.17
CA ILE A 94 2.23 -2.12 -11.21
C ILE A 94 3.18 -1.88 -12.40
N HIS A 95 3.39 -0.63 -12.81
CA HIS A 95 4.22 -0.32 -13.99
C HIS A 95 5.70 -0.70 -13.83
N TYR A 96 6.20 -0.78 -12.60
CA TYR A 96 7.60 -1.14 -12.31
C TYR A 96 7.71 -2.55 -11.75
N PHE A 97 6.74 -2.99 -10.97
CA PHE A 97 6.82 -4.24 -10.21
C PHE A 97 5.91 -5.35 -10.77
N GLY A 98 4.95 -5.04 -11.65
CA GLY A 98 4.07 -6.04 -12.26
C GLY A 98 3.25 -6.80 -11.22
N LEU A 99 3.32 -8.14 -11.26
CA LEU A 99 2.74 -8.98 -10.19
C LEU A 99 3.40 -8.74 -8.84
N GLY A 100 4.56 -8.08 -8.81
CA GLY A 100 5.22 -7.63 -7.61
C GLY A 100 4.52 -6.50 -6.85
N SER A 101 3.51 -5.86 -7.46
CA SER A 101 2.82 -4.71 -6.89
C SER A 101 2.08 -5.05 -5.59
N ALA A 102 2.43 -4.32 -4.53
CA ALA A 102 1.98 -4.49 -3.16
C ALA A 102 2.04 -3.17 -2.39
N ILE A 103 1.29 -3.10 -1.31
CA ILE A 103 1.46 -2.11 -0.24
C ILE A 103 2.19 -2.81 0.90
N TYR A 104 3.29 -2.24 1.38
CA TYR A 104 4.00 -2.72 2.55
C TYR A 104 3.87 -1.72 3.70
N ILE A 105 3.60 -2.20 4.90
CA ILE A 105 3.52 -1.39 6.11
C ILE A 105 4.39 -2.05 7.18
N ARG A 106 5.31 -1.32 7.80
CA ARG A 106 6.12 -1.86 8.89
C ARG A 106 5.30 -2.00 10.16
N GLU A 107 5.44 -3.12 10.85
CA GLU A 107 4.79 -3.31 12.16
C GLU A 107 5.21 -2.21 13.15
N SER A 108 6.50 -1.87 13.18
CA SER A 108 7.04 -0.79 14.00
C SER A 108 6.40 0.56 13.71
N ALA A 109 6.07 0.85 12.45
CA ALA A 109 5.42 2.10 12.07
C ALA A 109 4.00 2.19 12.64
N VAL A 110 3.26 1.08 12.69
CA VAL A 110 1.94 1.03 13.32
C VAL A 110 2.07 1.38 14.80
N PHE A 111 3.08 0.83 15.50
CA PHE A 111 3.31 1.14 16.91
C PHE A 111 3.69 2.60 17.15
N ASP A 112 4.58 3.16 16.33
CA ASP A 112 5.01 4.56 16.43
C ASP A 112 3.85 5.53 16.24
N VAL A 113 3.02 5.29 15.22
CA VAL A 113 1.83 6.11 14.96
C VAL A 113 0.78 5.92 16.05
N ALA A 114 0.56 4.68 16.53
CA ALA A 114 -0.39 4.40 17.61
C ALA A 114 0.01 5.07 18.92
N ALA A 115 1.28 4.99 19.31
CA ALA A 115 1.82 5.66 20.49
C ALA A 115 1.65 7.19 20.39
N THR A 116 1.88 7.75 19.20
CA THR A 116 1.70 9.18 18.91
C THR A 116 0.22 9.61 19.05
N ILE A 117 -0.73 8.75 18.66
CA ILE A 117 -2.17 8.98 18.86
C ILE A 117 -2.51 8.96 20.36
N LEU A 118 -2.06 7.93 21.09
CA LEU A 118 -2.33 7.80 22.53
C LEU A 118 -1.74 8.94 23.36
N ASN A 119 -0.56 9.45 22.99
CA ASN A 119 0.07 10.58 23.67
C ASN A 119 -0.77 11.88 23.63
N ARG A 120 -1.81 11.95 22.79
CA ARG A 120 -2.78 13.06 22.77
C ARG A 120 -4.00 12.84 23.65
N LEU A 121 -4.20 11.62 24.16
CA LEU A 121 -5.23 11.34 25.14
C LEU A 121 -4.75 11.77 26.55
N PRO A 122 -5.66 12.14 27.45
CA PRO A 122 -5.32 12.33 28.85
C PRO A 122 -4.90 10.98 29.48
N GLU A 123 -4.02 11.02 30.48
CA GLU A 123 -3.38 9.83 31.07
C GLU A 123 -4.37 8.68 31.43
N PRO A 124 -5.54 8.93 32.05
CA PRO A 124 -6.49 7.86 32.34
C PRO A 124 -7.02 7.14 31.09
N GLU A 125 -7.16 7.87 29.97
CA GLU A 125 -7.64 7.32 28.70
C GLU A 125 -6.55 6.54 27.96
N ARG A 126 -5.26 6.76 28.28
CA ARG A 126 -4.14 6.01 27.67
C ARG A 126 -4.09 4.56 28.15
N GLU A 127 -4.58 4.32 29.36
CA GLU A 127 -4.60 3.00 30.00
C GLU A 127 -5.85 2.18 29.62
N VAL A 128 -6.81 2.77 28.91
CA VAL A 128 -8.01 2.06 28.45
C VAL A 128 -7.66 1.17 27.26
N HIS A 129 -7.84 -0.14 27.41
CA HIS A 129 -7.50 -1.15 26.40
C HIS A 129 -8.15 -0.85 25.04
N ASP A 130 -9.45 -0.51 25.02
CA ASP A 130 -10.17 -0.14 23.79
C ASP A 130 -9.52 1.05 23.06
N ASN A 131 -8.93 1.99 23.80
CA ASN A 131 -8.26 3.15 23.21
C ASN A 131 -6.93 2.75 22.58
N VAL A 132 -6.17 1.83 23.20
CA VAL A 132 -4.92 1.30 22.64
C VAL A 132 -5.19 0.47 21.38
N ASP A 133 -6.18 -0.43 21.43
CA ASP A 133 -6.62 -1.20 20.26
C ASP A 133 -7.09 -0.27 19.14
N GLY A 134 -7.93 0.70 19.50
CA GLY A 134 -8.41 1.73 18.57
C GLY A 134 -7.26 2.52 17.94
N ALA A 135 -6.22 2.85 18.71
CA ALA A 135 -5.06 3.58 18.22
C ALA A 135 -4.25 2.75 17.21
N SER A 136 -4.07 1.45 17.46
CA SER A 136 -3.41 0.54 16.51
C SER A 136 -4.19 0.41 15.19
N ARG A 137 -5.54 0.27 15.26
CA ARG A 137 -6.42 0.23 14.09
C ARG A 137 -6.41 1.53 13.31
N ALA A 138 -6.41 2.67 14.01
CA ALA A 138 -6.32 3.99 13.41
C ALA A 138 -4.97 4.19 12.71
N ALA A 139 -3.86 3.83 13.35
CA ALA A 139 -2.51 3.87 12.80
C ALA A 139 -2.39 3.06 11.50
N MET A 140 -2.84 1.80 11.52
CA MET A 140 -2.87 0.95 10.32
C MET A 140 -3.72 1.56 9.21
N SER A 141 -4.90 2.08 9.56
CA SER A 141 -5.82 2.69 8.58
C SER A 141 -5.23 3.93 7.92
N VAL A 142 -4.57 4.83 8.66
CA VAL A 142 -4.02 6.06 8.08
C VAL A 142 -2.81 5.78 7.21
N LEU A 143 -1.91 4.86 7.60
CA LEU A 143 -0.79 4.43 6.76
C LEU A 143 -1.30 3.78 5.46
N TYR A 144 -2.24 2.84 5.56
CA TYR A 144 -2.88 2.24 4.39
C TYR A 144 -3.55 3.27 3.47
N LEU A 145 -4.23 4.28 4.03
CA LEU A 145 -4.93 5.29 3.24
C LEU A 145 -4.00 6.15 2.39
N HIS A 146 -2.79 6.42 2.88
CA HIS A 146 -1.75 7.09 2.12
C HIS A 146 -1.34 6.24 0.91
N GLU A 147 -0.92 4.99 1.16
CA GLU A 147 -0.45 4.10 0.09
C GLU A 147 -1.55 3.75 -0.94
N ALA A 148 -2.78 3.60 -0.47
CA ALA A 148 -3.94 3.40 -1.33
C ALA A 148 -4.19 4.58 -2.28
N TYR A 149 -3.73 5.79 -1.94
CA TYR A 149 -3.83 6.96 -2.81
C TYR A 149 -2.89 6.83 -4.01
N HIS A 150 -1.64 6.39 -3.84
CA HIS A 150 -0.73 6.13 -4.96
C HIS A 150 -1.32 5.09 -5.93
N HIS A 151 -1.95 4.04 -5.41
CA HIS A 151 -2.66 3.08 -6.24
C HIS A 151 -3.82 3.73 -7.03
N LYS A 152 -4.54 4.71 -6.47
CA LYS A 152 -5.57 5.47 -7.21
C LYS A 152 -4.98 6.28 -8.35
N ILE A 153 -3.82 6.89 -8.16
CA ILE A 153 -3.14 7.70 -9.19
C ILE A 153 -2.57 6.81 -10.30
N GLU A 154 -1.99 5.66 -9.95
CA GLU A 154 -1.60 4.67 -10.95
C GLU A 154 -2.81 4.12 -11.71
N SER A 155 -3.90 3.83 -11.00
CA SER A 155 -5.17 3.40 -11.60
C SER A 155 -5.76 4.44 -12.56
N LEU A 156 -5.61 5.73 -12.24
CA LEU A 156 -5.96 6.83 -13.15
C LEU A 156 -5.11 6.79 -14.40
N ALA A 157 -3.79 6.68 -14.26
CA ALA A 157 -2.87 6.60 -15.37
C ALA A 157 -3.24 5.43 -16.30
N ILE A 158 -3.43 4.23 -15.75
CA ILE A 158 -3.84 3.04 -16.52
C ILE A 158 -5.10 3.32 -17.35
N ARG A 159 -6.12 4.01 -16.78
CA ARG A 159 -7.32 4.36 -17.55
C ARG A 159 -7.02 5.25 -18.75
N PHE A 160 -6.09 6.21 -18.63
CA PHE A 160 -5.62 6.98 -19.77
C PHE A 160 -4.90 6.09 -20.78
N GLU A 161 -4.00 5.22 -20.32
CA GLU A 161 -3.19 4.37 -21.18
C GLU A 161 -4.02 3.36 -21.98
N ILE A 162 -5.10 2.82 -21.40
CA ILE A 162 -6.01 1.91 -22.11
C ILE A 162 -6.74 2.63 -23.26
N VAL A 163 -7.19 3.87 -23.04
CA VAL A 163 -7.92 4.65 -24.04
C VAL A 163 -6.98 5.17 -25.12
N GLU A 164 -5.83 5.69 -24.72
CA GLU A 164 -4.90 6.38 -25.62
C GLU A 164 -3.85 5.44 -26.24
N ARG A 165 -3.75 4.22 -25.72
CA ARG A 165 -2.75 3.21 -26.12
C ARG A 165 -1.31 3.75 -26.07
N THR A 166 -1.03 4.57 -25.06
CA THR A 166 0.28 5.18 -24.83
C THR A 166 0.60 5.18 -23.34
N ARG A 167 1.88 5.15 -22.99
CA ARG A 167 2.34 5.22 -21.59
C ARG A 167 2.04 6.59 -21.00
N ARG A 168 1.55 6.61 -19.76
CA ARG A 168 1.26 7.82 -18.98
C ARG A 168 1.89 7.78 -17.60
N TYR A 169 1.82 6.65 -16.91
CA TYR A 169 2.37 6.57 -15.55
C TYR A 169 3.89 6.72 -15.54
N ILE A 170 4.60 5.98 -16.40
CA ILE A 170 6.08 6.01 -16.45
C ILE A 170 6.60 7.41 -16.85
N PRO A 171 6.09 8.06 -17.92
CA PRO A 171 6.49 9.44 -18.22
C PRO A 171 6.23 10.41 -17.07
N TYR A 172 5.06 10.35 -16.43
CA TYR A 172 4.74 11.20 -15.28
C TYR A 172 5.72 10.96 -14.11
N SER A 173 5.95 9.69 -13.78
CA SER A 173 6.88 9.29 -12.72
C SER A 173 8.29 9.85 -12.98
N LYS A 174 8.82 9.70 -14.20
CA LYS A 174 10.18 10.12 -14.56
C LYS A 174 10.36 11.62 -14.79
N ALA A 175 9.33 12.32 -15.27
CA ALA A 175 9.42 13.72 -15.64
C ALA A 175 8.90 14.70 -14.57
N VAL A 176 8.03 14.24 -13.67
CA VAL A 176 7.36 15.07 -12.67
C VAL A 176 7.67 14.58 -11.27
N TYR A 177 7.18 13.39 -10.92
CA TYR A 177 7.20 12.90 -9.55
C TYR A 177 8.62 12.74 -9.01
N ILE A 178 9.46 11.91 -9.65
CA ILE A 178 10.82 11.61 -9.18
C ILE A 178 11.69 12.87 -9.13
N PRO A 179 11.74 13.71 -10.19
CA PRO A 179 12.55 14.93 -10.14
C PRO A 179 12.15 15.90 -9.03
N LEU A 180 10.84 16.10 -8.80
CA LEU A 180 10.36 17.03 -7.78
C LEU A 180 10.66 16.52 -6.36
N ILE A 181 10.50 15.21 -6.11
CA ILE A 181 10.91 14.59 -4.83
C ILE A 181 12.41 14.76 -4.60
N GLN A 182 13.25 14.47 -5.61
CA GLN A 182 14.72 14.59 -5.50
C GLN A 182 15.19 16.03 -5.26
N GLN A 183 14.41 17.02 -5.72
CA GLN A 183 14.67 18.43 -5.48
C GLN A 183 14.21 18.90 -4.09
N GLY A 184 13.50 18.06 -3.33
CA GLY A 184 12.85 18.48 -2.09
C GLY A 184 11.80 19.57 -2.34
N SER A 185 11.07 19.49 -3.46
CA SER A 185 10.02 20.45 -3.80
C SER A 185 8.78 20.26 -2.92
N ASP A 186 7.98 21.31 -2.79
CA ASP A 186 6.61 21.25 -2.23
C ASP A 186 5.54 21.02 -3.31
N ASP A 187 5.95 20.97 -4.57
CA ASP A 187 5.04 20.90 -5.73
C ASP A 187 4.68 19.45 -6.12
N VAL A 188 5.08 18.43 -5.35
CA VAL A 188 4.60 17.05 -5.56
C VAL A 188 3.19 16.94 -5.00
N LEU A 189 2.22 17.29 -5.84
CA LEU A 189 0.80 17.25 -5.49
C LEU A 189 0.36 15.85 -5.02
N GLU A 190 0.93 14.79 -5.59
CA GLU A 190 0.60 13.42 -5.22
C GLU A 190 0.84 13.13 -3.74
N GLU A 191 2.00 13.50 -3.19
CA GLU A 191 2.31 13.29 -1.76
C GLU A 191 1.45 14.12 -0.83
N ALA A 192 1.26 15.40 -1.18
CA ALA A 192 0.42 16.29 -0.40
C ALA A 192 -1.04 15.79 -0.35
N LEU A 193 -1.54 15.27 -1.48
CA LEU A 193 -2.89 14.71 -1.57
C LEU A 193 -3.01 13.34 -0.92
N ALA A 194 -2.00 12.48 -1.02
CA ALA A 194 -1.94 11.19 -0.31
C ALA A 194 -2.02 11.40 1.21
N CYS A 195 -1.25 12.36 1.74
CA CYS A 195 -1.35 12.77 3.14
C CYS A 195 -2.75 13.34 3.49
N ALA A 196 -3.29 14.24 2.67
CA ALA A 196 -4.62 14.79 2.90
C ALA A 196 -5.72 13.71 2.86
N GLU A 197 -5.56 12.67 2.04
CA GLU A 197 -6.47 11.53 1.93
C GLU A 197 -6.56 10.76 3.26
N MET A 198 -5.44 10.60 3.97
CA MET A 198 -5.40 10.00 5.32
C MET A 198 -6.43 10.69 6.23
N TYR A 199 -6.36 12.02 6.31
CA TYR A 199 -7.27 12.81 7.15
C TYR A 199 -8.71 12.74 6.63
N ARG A 200 -8.92 12.97 5.32
CA ARG A 200 -10.25 13.11 4.72
C ARG A 200 -11.06 11.83 4.84
N ARG A 201 -10.49 10.70 4.43
CA ARG A 201 -11.19 9.41 4.43
C ARG A 201 -11.35 8.89 5.85
N PHE A 202 -10.34 9.03 6.70
CA PHE A 202 -10.48 8.68 8.12
C PHE A 202 -11.58 9.53 8.78
N LYS A 203 -11.69 10.83 8.49
CA LYS A 203 -12.72 11.70 9.06
C LYS A 203 -14.13 11.37 8.58
N THR A 204 -14.31 11.01 7.31
CA THR A 204 -15.63 10.97 6.67
C THR A 204 -16.18 9.56 6.45
N GLU A 205 -15.32 8.57 6.22
CA GLU A 205 -15.76 7.21 5.92
C GLU A 205 -15.89 6.38 7.21
N ASN A 206 -17.00 5.65 7.35
CA ASN A 206 -17.25 4.82 8.54
C ASN A 206 -16.35 3.58 8.58
N LEU A 207 -15.95 3.06 7.42
CA LEU A 207 -15.11 1.87 7.30
C LEU A 207 -13.83 2.00 8.14
N TYR A 208 -13.09 3.10 7.97
CA TYR A 208 -11.80 3.33 8.63
C TYR A 208 -11.88 3.77 10.10
N ARG A 209 -13.09 4.07 10.60
CA ARG A 209 -13.32 4.46 11.99
C ARG A 209 -14.00 3.38 12.82
N ARG A 210 -14.41 2.29 12.18
CA ARG A 210 -15.09 1.19 12.84
C ARG A 210 -14.11 0.50 13.80
N GLY A 211 -14.55 0.17 15.01
CA GLY A 211 -13.66 -0.35 16.06
C GLY A 211 -12.66 0.67 16.64
N VAL A 212 -12.75 1.96 16.29
CA VAL A 212 -11.92 3.03 16.87
C VAL A 212 -12.79 3.88 17.81
N PRO A 213 -12.47 4.01 19.11
CA PRO A 213 -13.22 4.86 20.04
C PRO A 213 -13.21 6.35 19.66
N LYS A 214 -14.25 7.09 20.05
CA LYS A 214 -14.36 8.52 19.73
C LYS A 214 -13.15 9.36 20.19
N PRO A 215 -12.63 9.22 21.43
CA PRO A 215 -11.44 9.96 21.86
C PRO A 215 -10.23 9.70 20.95
N VAL A 216 -10.02 8.44 20.57
CA VAL A 216 -8.95 8.04 19.65
C VAL A 216 -9.14 8.65 18.25
N ARG A 217 -10.37 8.69 17.74
CA ARG A 217 -10.66 9.33 16.43
C ARG A 217 -10.28 10.81 16.45
N GLU A 218 -10.67 11.52 17.50
CA GLU A 218 -10.38 12.95 17.67
C GLU A 218 -8.86 13.18 17.81
N ALA A 219 -8.19 12.36 18.63
CA ALA A 219 -6.74 12.38 18.78
C ALA A 219 -6.00 12.07 17.47
N THR A 220 -6.47 11.12 16.67
CA THR A 220 -5.90 10.78 15.36
C THR A 220 -6.01 11.95 14.39
N LEU A 221 -7.18 12.58 14.30
CA LEU A 221 -7.37 13.73 13.40
C LEU A 221 -6.52 14.93 13.82
N ALA A 222 -6.40 15.19 15.12
CA ALA A 222 -5.49 16.23 15.64
C ALA A 222 -4.03 15.90 15.31
N MET A 223 -3.62 14.67 15.57
CA MET A 223 -2.28 14.15 15.27
C MET A 223 -1.90 14.36 13.81
N LEU A 224 -2.75 13.95 12.86
CA LEU A 224 -2.47 14.07 11.44
C LEU A 224 -2.19 15.53 11.05
N THR A 225 -3.02 16.46 11.51
CA THR A 225 -2.85 17.89 11.15
C THR A 225 -1.56 18.51 11.68
N GLU A 226 -1.05 18.02 12.81
CA GLU A 226 0.23 18.42 13.38
C GLU A 226 1.39 17.72 12.68
N TRP A 227 1.27 16.40 12.46
CA TRP A 227 2.27 15.56 11.82
C TRP A 227 2.61 16.09 10.43
N PHE A 228 1.61 16.41 9.60
CA PHE A 228 1.85 16.92 8.26
C PHE A 228 2.84 18.08 8.26
N ARG A 229 2.71 19.05 9.18
CA ARG A 229 3.60 20.23 9.24
C ARG A 229 5.07 19.91 9.53
N THR A 230 5.33 18.74 10.10
CA THR A 230 6.68 18.28 10.45
C THR A 230 7.30 17.37 9.39
N LEU A 231 6.51 16.92 8.42
CA LEU A 231 6.98 16.04 7.35
C LEU A 231 7.90 16.80 6.37
N PRO A 232 8.68 16.08 5.55
CA PRO A 232 9.49 16.66 4.49
C PRO A 232 8.69 17.50 3.49
N PRO A 233 9.37 18.24 2.59
CA PRO A 233 8.73 18.92 1.48
C PRO A 233 7.76 18.01 0.71
N SER A 234 6.72 18.61 0.13
CA SER A 234 5.54 17.98 -0.47
C SER A 234 4.54 17.44 0.54
N TYR A 235 4.94 16.50 1.39
CA TYR A 235 4.06 15.91 2.42
C TYR A 235 3.47 16.99 3.34
N ARG A 236 4.27 18.00 3.70
CA ARG A 236 3.86 19.09 4.60
C ARG A 236 2.75 19.99 4.09
N GLU A 237 2.50 19.97 2.78
CA GLU A 237 1.47 20.79 2.14
C GLU A 237 0.06 20.20 2.27
N ALA A 238 -0.07 18.98 2.80
CA ALA A 238 -1.35 18.29 2.99
C ALA A 238 -2.43 19.13 3.68
N GLY A 239 -2.02 20.00 4.62
CA GLY A 239 -2.91 20.92 5.32
C GLY A 239 -3.75 21.83 4.41
N ARG A 240 -3.27 22.12 3.19
CA ARG A 240 -3.99 22.92 2.18
C ARG A 240 -5.18 22.17 1.55
N TYR A 241 -5.16 20.84 1.60
CA TYR A 241 -6.07 19.98 0.85
C TYR A 241 -7.02 19.17 1.75
N LEU A 242 -7.18 19.54 3.02
CA LEU A 242 -8.07 18.81 3.95
C LEU A 242 -9.58 18.96 3.64
N TYR A 243 -9.96 19.87 2.74
CA TYR A 243 -11.36 20.21 2.43
C TYR A 243 -11.71 19.89 0.98
N ASP A 244 -12.95 19.45 0.73
CA ASP A 244 -13.40 18.87 -0.56
C ASP A 244 -13.08 19.77 -1.75
N ARG A 245 -13.39 21.05 -1.66
CA ARG A 245 -13.15 21.98 -2.77
C ARG A 245 -11.68 22.09 -3.15
N THR A 246 -10.79 22.24 -2.17
CA THR A 246 -9.35 22.41 -2.44
C THR A 246 -8.71 21.10 -2.85
N PHE A 247 -9.13 19.99 -2.24
CA PHE A 247 -8.70 18.65 -2.60
C PHE A 247 -9.11 18.30 -4.03
N ASP A 248 -10.38 18.44 -4.39
CA ASP A 248 -10.89 18.10 -5.72
C ASP A 248 -10.22 18.95 -6.81
N GLN A 249 -9.99 20.23 -6.53
CA GLN A 249 -9.28 21.11 -7.46
C GLN A 249 -7.82 20.65 -7.67
N ALA A 250 -7.10 20.36 -6.58
CA ALA A 250 -5.72 19.90 -6.64
C ALA A 250 -5.60 18.50 -7.26
N GLN A 251 -6.51 17.58 -6.94
CA GLN A 251 -6.58 16.26 -7.54
C GLN A 251 -6.79 16.36 -9.06
N ARG A 252 -7.64 17.27 -9.54
CA ARG A 252 -7.78 17.53 -10.98
C ARG A 252 -6.52 18.15 -11.59
N GLY A 253 -5.78 18.97 -10.83
CA GLY A 253 -4.45 19.43 -11.24
C GLY A 253 -3.47 18.26 -11.41
N LEU A 254 -3.42 17.36 -10.43
CA LEU A 254 -2.64 16.12 -10.49
C LEU A 254 -3.07 15.23 -11.66
N MET A 255 -4.37 15.12 -11.95
CA MET A 255 -4.85 14.40 -13.13
C MET A 255 -4.27 14.97 -14.43
N SER A 256 -4.15 16.30 -14.54
CA SER A 256 -3.47 16.93 -15.68
C SER A 256 -1.97 16.64 -15.70
N GLN A 257 -1.29 16.64 -14.54
CA GLN A 257 0.14 16.30 -14.45
C GLN A 257 0.41 14.86 -14.90
N VAL A 258 -0.44 13.91 -14.47
CA VAL A 258 -0.36 12.49 -14.86
C VAL A 258 -0.65 12.31 -16.35
N HIS A 259 -1.65 13.02 -16.87
CA HIS A 259 -2.01 12.94 -18.29
C HIS A 259 -0.91 13.49 -19.20
N GLU A 260 -0.36 14.66 -18.89
CA GLU A 260 0.62 15.33 -19.74
C GLU A 260 2.08 15.00 -19.41
N ALA A 261 2.33 14.33 -18.29
CA ALA A 261 3.67 14.11 -17.74
C ALA A 261 4.47 15.43 -17.59
N ALA A 262 3.80 16.48 -17.13
CA ALA A 262 4.37 17.81 -16.94
C ALA A 262 4.01 18.37 -15.56
N ALA A 263 4.99 18.98 -14.88
CA ALA A 263 4.76 19.63 -13.59
C ALA A 263 3.76 20.80 -13.71
N GLU A 264 3.84 21.53 -14.82
CA GLU A 264 2.92 22.59 -15.22
C GLU A 264 2.14 22.16 -16.48
N PRO A 265 1.04 21.39 -16.33
CA PRO A 265 0.27 20.91 -17.46
C PRO A 265 -0.52 22.05 -18.14
N LYS A 266 -0.70 21.97 -19.45
CA LYS A 266 -1.45 22.97 -20.23
C LYS A 266 -2.96 22.83 -20.05
N ARG A 267 -3.44 21.60 -19.86
CA ARG A 267 -4.84 21.27 -19.69
C ARG A 267 -5.37 21.84 -18.38
N THR A 268 -6.49 22.55 -18.49
CA THR A 268 -7.10 23.16 -17.33
C THR A 268 -7.74 22.10 -16.42
N ALA A 269 -7.53 22.22 -15.11
CA ALA A 269 -8.10 21.29 -14.12
C ALA A 269 -9.64 21.23 -14.16
N GLY A 270 -10.30 22.29 -14.65
CA GLY A 270 -11.77 22.35 -14.76
C GLY A 270 -12.36 21.32 -15.73
N GLU A 271 -11.63 20.92 -16.76
CA GLU A 271 -12.11 19.96 -17.77
C GLU A 271 -12.38 18.57 -17.18
N TRP A 272 -11.61 18.18 -16.15
CA TRP A 272 -11.79 16.89 -15.48
C TRP A 272 -13.09 16.75 -14.70
N SER A 273 -13.85 17.84 -14.52
CA SER A 273 -15.19 17.79 -13.91
C SER A 273 -16.19 16.92 -14.69
N LEU A 274 -15.97 16.73 -16.00
CA LEU A 274 -16.80 15.88 -16.87
C LEU A 274 -16.45 14.39 -16.79
N ALA A 275 -15.40 14.02 -16.05
CA ALA A 275 -14.97 12.63 -15.90
C ALA A 275 -14.93 12.22 -14.42
N PRO A 276 -16.10 12.24 -13.72
CA PRO A 276 -16.15 11.82 -12.34
C PRO A 276 -15.70 10.35 -12.22
N HIS A 277 -15.01 10.02 -11.14
CA HIS A 277 -14.58 8.66 -10.78
C HIS A 277 -13.36 8.09 -11.51
N LEU A 278 -12.64 8.87 -12.34
CA LEU A 278 -11.38 8.40 -12.94
C LEU A 278 -10.30 8.03 -11.91
N CYS A 279 -10.31 8.66 -10.72
CA CYS A 279 -9.37 8.39 -9.63
C CYS A 279 -9.82 7.27 -8.66
N ARG A 280 -10.72 6.36 -9.07
CA ARG A 280 -11.01 5.15 -8.27
C ARG A 280 -9.90 4.12 -8.47
N GLY A 281 -9.59 3.32 -7.46
CA GLY A 281 -8.71 2.16 -7.63
C GLY A 281 -9.25 1.19 -8.69
N LEU A 282 -8.38 0.46 -9.39
CA LEU A 282 -8.79 -0.60 -10.33
C LEU A 282 -9.34 -1.83 -9.61
N PHE A 283 -8.79 -2.12 -8.43
CA PHE A 283 -9.18 -3.22 -7.58
C PHE A 283 -9.01 -2.85 -6.10
N ASP A 284 -9.44 -3.73 -5.22
CA ASP A 284 -9.29 -3.55 -3.78
C ASP A 284 -7.83 -3.81 -3.35
N CYS A 285 -7.12 -2.74 -2.99
CA CYS A 285 -5.72 -2.80 -2.58
C CYS A 285 -5.51 -3.42 -1.19
N GLN A 286 -6.56 -3.65 -0.39
CA GLN A 286 -6.47 -4.47 0.82
C GLN A 286 -5.90 -5.87 0.53
N ARG A 287 -6.19 -6.41 -0.67
CA ARG A 287 -5.74 -7.74 -1.12
C ARG A 287 -4.25 -7.86 -1.41
N ILE A 288 -3.58 -6.71 -1.59
CA ILE A 288 -2.14 -6.61 -1.87
C ILE A 288 -1.40 -5.87 -0.75
N THR A 289 -2.05 -5.63 0.38
CA THR A 289 -1.43 -5.00 1.54
C THR A 289 -0.82 -6.04 2.46
N HIS A 290 0.39 -5.79 2.91
CA HIS A 290 1.19 -6.69 3.74
C HIS A 290 1.83 -5.93 4.90
N VAL A 291 1.98 -6.63 6.03
CA VAL A 291 2.72 -6.10 7.18
C VAL A 291 4.07 -6.79 7.29
N LEU A 292 5.10 -5.98 7.52
CA LEU A 292 6.48 -6.40 7.62
C LEU A 292 6.92 -6.48 9.08
N VAL A 293 7.43 -7.65 9.46
CA VAL A 293 8.03 -7.92 10.77
C VAL A 293 9.51 -8.25 10.53
N PRO A 294 10.47 -7.74 11.32
CA PRO A 294 11.88 -8.07 11.13
C PRO A 294 12.12 -9.58 11.16
N LYS A 295 12.98 -10.08 10.27
CA LYS A 295 13.24 -11.52 10.15
C LYS A 295 13.61 -12.16 11.49
N GLY A 296 12.92 -13.26 11.81
CA GLY A 296 13.14 -14.02 13.03
C GLY A 296 12.50 -13.42 14.29
N GLN A 297 11.71 -12.35 14.15
CA GLN A 297 10.82 -11.87 15.21
C GLN A 297 9.40 -12.40 15.02
N GLU A 298 8.67 -12.54 16.12
CA GLU A 298 7.24 -12.86 16.06
C GLU A 298 6.40 -11.58 15.98
N PRO A 299 5.29 -11.59 15.21
CA PRO A 299 4.37 -10.47 15.18
C PRO A 299 3.74 -10.24 16.56
N ILE A 300 3.67 -8.96 16.93
CA ILE A 300 3.08 -8.46 18.17
C ILE A 300 1.64 -7.97 17.91
N LEU A 301 1.37 -7.38 16.74
CA LEU A 301 0.04 -6.89 16.38
C LEU A 301 -0.97 -8.06 16.35
N PRO A 302 -2.14 -7.90 16.99
CA PRO A 302 -3.05 -9.01 17.23
C PRO A 302 -3.80 -9.48 15.98
N TRP A 303 -3.84 -8.68 14.92
CA TRP A 303 -4.54 -8.95 13.66
C TRP A 303 -3.60 -9.40 12.53
N ILE A 304 -2.37 -9.80 12.87
CA ILE A 304 -1.42 -10.51 12.01
C ILE A 304 -0.86 -11.74 12.73
N GLY A 305 -0.23 -12.65 11.98
CA GLY A 305 0.40 -13.84 12.57
C GLY A 305 -0.56 -14.95 13.01
N HIS A 306 -1.84 -14.88 12.62
CA HIS A 306 -2.77 -16.02 12.65
C HIS A 306 -2.44 -17.03 11.55
N THR A 307 -1.86 -16.54 10.45
CA THR A 307 -1.25 -17.34 9.40
C THR A 307 0.28 -17.26 9.52
N PRO A 308 1.01 -18.33 9.16
CA PRO A 308 2.46 -18.28 9.07
C PRO A 308 2.92 -17.16 8.13
N ALA A 309 4.14 -16.67 8.34
CA ALA A 309 4.79 -15.77 7.40
C ALA A 309 4.77 -16.38 5.99
N LEU A 310 4.60 -15.53 4.99
CA LEU A 310 4.60 -15.97 3.60
C LEU A 310 5.98 -16.52 3.21
N PRO A 311 6.03 -17.60 2.41
CA PRO A 311 7.29 -18.29 2.14
C PRO A 311 8.21 -17.42 1.28
N SER A 312 9.42 -17.13 1.76
CA SER A 312 10.44 -16.45 0.96
C SER A 312 11.06 -17.42 -0.04
N VAL A 313 10.78 -17.22 -1.33
CA VAL A 313 11.18 -18.15 -2.40
C VAL A 313 11.74 -17.38 -3.58
N SER A 314 12.93 -17.79 -4.05
CA SER A 314 13.55 -17.17 -5.24
C SER A 314 12.80 -17.45 -6.54
N SER A 315 12.92 -16.53 -7.50
CA SER A 315 12.43 -16.71 -8.87
C SER A 315 12.90 -18.03 -9.47
N ARG A 316 14.19 -18.36 -9.28
CA ARG A 316 14.79 -19.57 -9.83
C ARG A 316 14.10 -20.82 -9.29
N LYS A 317 13.87 -20.88 -7.98
CA LYS A 317 13.22 -22.02 -7.33
C LYS A 317 11.77 -22.14 -7.78
N ALA A 318 11.05 -21.03 -7.87
CA ALA A 318 9.66 -21.03 -8.33
C ALA A 318 9.50 -21.44 -9.79
N ILE A 319 10.36 -20.92 -10.68
CA ILE A 319 10.37 -21.28 -12.10
C ILE A 319 10.66 -22.77 -12.27
N GLN A 320 11.71 -23.29 -11.60
CA GLN A 320 12.04 -24.72 -11.65
C GLN A 320 10.86 -25.58 -11.17
N HIS A 321 10.17 -25.14 -10.11
CA HIS A 321 9.01 -25.84 -9.55
C HIS A 321 7.81 -25.87 -10.51
N LEU A 322 7.60 -24.79 -11.27
CA LEU A 322 6.57 -24.68 -12.31
C LEU A 322 6.91 -25.52 -13.55
N GLU A 323 8.18 -25.49 -14.00
CA GLU A 323 8.66 -26.29 -15.13
C GLU A 323 8.48 -27.79 -14.87
N ASN A 324 8.78 -28.24 -13.65
CA ASN A 324 8.52 -29.62 -13.21
C ASN A 324 7.03 -30.03 -13.29
N ARG A 325 6.11 -29.06 -13.36
CA ARG A 325 4.66 -29.28 -13.52
C ARG A 325 4.15 -28.93 -14.92
N GLY A 326 5.03 -28.91 -15.92
CA GLY A 326 4.66 -28.78 -17.32
C GLY A 326 4.44 -27.34 -17.80
N TRP A 327 4.74 -26.34 -16.96
CA TRP A 327 4.86 -24.96 -17.44
C TRP A 327 6.12 -24.83 -18.30
N LYS A 328 6.07 -23.99 -19.34
CA LYS A 328 7.21 -23.72 -20.20
C LYS A 328 7.41 -22.23 -20.34
N VAL A 329 8.66 -21.78 -20.29
CA VAL A 329 9.01 -20.41 -20.63
C VAL A 329 8.52 -20.12 -22.06
N ASP A 330 7.90 -18.96 -22.26
CA ASP A 330 7.42 -18.47 -23.55
C ASP A 330 8.51 -17.59 -24.20
N PRO A 331 9.36 -18.16 -25.08
CA PRO A 331 10.49 -17.42 -25.63
C PRO A 331 10.00 -16.26 -26.49
N GLY A 332 10.36 -15.04 -26.09
CA GLY A 332 10.01 -13.80 -26.80
C GLY A 332 8.89 -12.96 -26.17
N ARG A 333 8.30 -13.39 -25.04
CA ARG A 333 7.28 -12.60 -24.31
C ARG A 333 7.61 -12.29 -22.84
N GLY A 334 8.89 -12.31 -22.49
CA GLY A 334 9.43 -11.68 -21.27
C GLY A 334 10.42 -10.59 -21.68
N LYS A 335 10.27 -9.37 -21.13
CA LYS A 335 11.27 -8.31 -21.26
C LYS A 335 12.17 -8.36 -20.02
N GLY A 336 13.48 -8.31 -20.27
CA GLY A 336 14.57 -8.28 -19.29
C GLY A 336 14.34 -9.05 -17.98
N SER A 337 13.90 -8.33 -16.96
CA SER A 337 13.78 -8.76 -15.56
C SER A 337 12.56 -9.64 -15.28
N HIS A 338 11.76 -10.06 -16.26
CA HIS A 338 10.57 -10.91 -16.07
C HIS A 338 10.48 -12.06 -17.08
N ILE A 339 10.01 -13.22 -16.62
CA ILE A 339 9.85 -14.47 -17.37
C ILE A 339 8.37 -14.81 -17.45
N ARG A 340 7.84 -14.90 -18.67
CA ARG A 340 6.47 -15.38 -18.93
C ARG A 340 6.49 -16.89 -19.15
N LEU A 341 5.63 -17.60 -18.44
CA LEU A 341 5.43 -19.04 -18.50
C LEU A 341 4.05 -19.34 -19.06
N LYS A 342 3.94 -20.40 -19.85
CA LYS A 342 2.68 -20.93 -20.42
C LYS A 342 2.48 -22.38 -20.02
N HIS A 343 1.23 -22.76 -19.84
CA HIS A 343 0.82 -24.14 -19.64
C HIS A 343 -0.45 -24.41 -20.47
N VAL A 344 -0.56 -25.61 -21.04
CA VAL A 344 -1.72 -25.98 -21.86
C VAL A 344 -3.00 -25.88 -21.02
N GLY A 345 -3.98 -25.10 -21.49
CA GLY A 345 -5.27 -24.95 -20.82
C GLY A 345 -5.27 -24.08 -19.55
N LYS A 346 -4.17 -23.38 -19.25
CA LYS A 346 -4.09 -22.42 -18.14
C LYS A 346 -3.71 -21.03 -18.63
N GLN A 347 -4.08 -20.01 -17.86
CA GLN A 347 -3.64 -18.64 -18.13
C GLN A 347 -2.11 -18.56 -18.03
N PRO A 348 -1.44 -17.76 -18.88
CA PRO A 348 -0.01 -17.50 -18.74
C PRO A 348 0.31 -16.89 -17.36
N LEU A 349 1.54 -17.08 -16.90
CA LEU A 349 2.02 -16.55 -15.62
C LEU A 349 3.31 -15.76 -15.86
N THR A 350 3.37 -14.52 -15.38
CA THR A 350 4.56 -13.66 -15.53
C THR A 350 5.25 -13.52 -14.19
N ILE A 351 6.47 -14.03 -14.05
CA ILE A 351 7.23 -14.01 -12.79
C ILE A 351 8.45 -13.09 -12.96
N PRO A 352 8.79 -12.24 -11.98
CA PRO A 352 10.06 -11.51 -12.02
C PRO A 352 11.23 -12.51 -12.04
N ALA A 353 12.20 -12.29 -12.91
CA ALA A 353 13.44 -13.02 -13.02
C ALA A 353 14.45 -12.55 -11.96
N ASN A 354 15.39 -13.44 -11.60
CA ASN A 354 16.56 -13.12 -10.77
C ASN A 354 16.26 -12.47 -9.41
N ARG A 355 15.08 -12.72 -8.81
CA ARG A 355 14.81 -12.31 -7.43
C ARG A 355 15.19 -13.41 -6.46
N GLU A 356 15.82 -13.02 -5.36
CA GLU A 356 16.14 -13.94 -4.25
C GLU A 356 14.90 -14.27 -3.42
N SER A 357 13.95 -13.34 -3.34
CA SER A 357 12.61 -13.53 -2.78
C SER A 357 11.55 -13.01 -3.76
N LEU A 358 10.50 -13.81 -3.97
CA LEU A 358 9.31 -13.42 -4.71
C LEU A 358 8.31 -12.81 -3.74
N SER A 359 7.68 -11.72 -4.17
CA SER A 359 6.71 -11.02 -3.35
C SER A 359 5.42 -11.84 -3.14
N PRO A 360 4.68 -11.54 -2.06
CA PRO A 360 3.41 -12.19 -1.76
C PRO A 360 2.42 -12.29 -2.92
N PRO A 361 2.18 -11.24 -3.72
CA PRO A 361 1.20 -11.36 -4.80
C PRO A 361 1.70 -12.27 -5.93
N VAL A 362 3.02 -12.34 -6.18
CA VAL A 362 3.59 -13.32 -7.11
C VAL A 362 3.38 -14.74 -6.59
N LEU A 363 3.67 -15.00 -5.31
CA LEU A 363 3.48 -16.33 -4.70
C LEU A 363 2.02 -16.78 -4.73
N LYS A 364 1.08 -15.86 -4.48
CA LYS A 364 -0.36 -16.11 -4.64
C LYS A 364 -0.71 -16.48 -6.08
N SER A 365 -0.17 -15.77 -7.07
CA SER A 365 -0.38 -16.10 -8.48
C SER A 365 0.22 -17.46 -8.84
N VAL A 366 1.39 -17.83 -8.30
CA VAL A 366 1.98 -19.17 -8.45
C VAL A 366 1.07 -20.23 -7.82
N ALA A 367 0.56 -20.00 -6.60
CA ALA A 367 -0.36 -20.91 -5.91
C ALA A 367 -1.62 -21.18 -6.73
N TYR A 368 -2.23 -20.10 -7.20
CA TYR A 368 -3.42 -20.14 -8.04
C TYR A 368 -3.15 -20.90 -9.35
N ALA A 369 -2.05 -20.59 -10.02
CA ALA A 369 -1.64 -21.26 -11.25
C ALA A 369 -1.42 -22.78 -11.06
N LEU A 370 -0.93 -23.17 -9.88
CA LEU A 370 -0.74 -24.57 -9.50
C LEU A 370 -2.01 -25.25 -8.97
N GLY A 371 -3.04 -24.49 -8.59
CA GLY A 371 -4.27 -25.02 -7.99
C GLY A 371 -4.07 -25.52 -6.56
N VAL A 372 -3.14 -24.91 -5.81
CA VAL A 372 -2.83 -25.25 -4.41
C VAL A 372 -3.08 -24.05 -3.50
N GLN A 373 -3.22 -24.28 -2.20
CA GLN A 373 -3.24 -23.18 -1.24
C GLN A 373 -1.83 -22.61 -1.08
N LEU A 374 -1.73 -21.32 -0.74
CA LEU A 374 -0.45 -20.65 -0.55
C LEU A 374 0.37 -21.28 0.60
N ALA A 375 -0.31 -21.75 1.65
CA ALA A 375 0.33 -22.46 2.77
C ALA A 375 0.87 -23.84 2.37
N ASP A 376 0.28 -24.48 1.35
CA ASP A 376 0.69 -25.79 0.84
C ASP A 376 1.81 -25.70 -0.20
N LEU A 377 2.29 -24.48 -0.48
CA LEU A 377 3.21 -24.21 -1.57
C LEU A 377 4.64 -24.60 -1.16
N ALA A 378 4.90 -25.90 -1.19
CA ALA A 378 6.19 -26.50 -0.88
C ALA A 378 7.11 -26.43 -2.11
N PHE A 379 8.05 -25.49 -2.11
CA PHE A 379 9.04 -25.35 -3.19
C PHE A 379 10.21 -26.31 -3.09
#